data_AF-A0AAD4C4I3-F1
#
_entry.id   AF-A0AAD4C4I3-F1
#
_cell.length_a   1.000
_cell.length_b   1.000
_cell.length_c   1.000
_cell.angle_alpha   90.00
_cell.angle_beta   90.00
_cell.angle_gamma   90.00
#
_symmetry.space_group_name_H-M   'P 1'
#
loop_
_entity.id
_entity.type
_entity.pdbx_description
1 polymer ?
#
loop_
_entity_poly.entity_id
_entity_poly.type
_entity_poly.pdbx_seq_one_letter_code
_entity_poly.pdbx_strand_id
1 'polypeptide(L)'
;MSHPLFFPGITYFYPIGSTSAVRLTEHLPPEQQANVLLLACGDPRHILYTVHTNDTNSDIEPQKLDVTCCDVEAAVLARNAILFTLLADDGAQDRIDLIWNIFYHFLLDQESLSLLVEKCRKLVTLAKDLDSWNAGPYARFLTLCDKRTLAELRRFWNLYVEAANYTPDRRKLFKKNFWDGMKEVNDRNGDDFVVTSSRSAGPLLPLAVKAVGEQFRKFWSTGVTDDGLHSTEQATFVNPTFAFSLAGEKFAVHYGVDPVAGFHLAEVFATSHGETPSVLVQKLVRAARNQFSQWCTSVTKLLRATPTISSESKLVVRMFVGDALRLCQAFGHLNSCGATATPILSSPWKTSRIEFQEGHYGEGTSTPAPTTFNVIDTSNISDHVGVLNLLMVTVPILSNSPSATLYTECVALGLSKQSTRPEC
;
A
#
# COMPACT_ATOMS: atom_id res chain seq x y z
N MET A 1 11.79 12.68 33.73
CA MET A 1 11.39 13.82 32.89
C MET A 1 10.09 13.47 32.22
N SER A 2 9.02 14.24 32.44
CA SER A 2 7.75 14.06 31.74
C SER A 2 7.91 14.56 30.32
N HIS A 3 7.95 13.65 29.34
CA HIS A 3 7.85 14.04 27.95
C HIS A 3 6.43 14.59 27.69
N PRO A 4 6.28 15.72 26.95
CA PRO A 4 4.97 16.21 26.59
C PRO A 4 4.20 15.12 25.83
N LEU A 5 2.96 14.91 26.24
CA LEU A 5 2.03 14.01 25.55
C LEU A 5 1.69 14.62 24.18
N PHE A 6 2.18 14.03 23.10
CA PHE A 6 1.80 14.42 21.75
C PHE A 6 0.60 13.60 21.30
N PHE A 7 -0.56 14.23 21.22
CA PHE A 7 -1.74 13.67 20.57
C PHE A 7 -1.88 14.35 19.20
N PRO A 8 -1.80 13.61 18.07
CA PRO A 8 -1.93 14.23 16.76
C PRO A 8 -3.35 14.81 16.61
N GLY A 9 -3.44 16.10 16.27
CA GLY A 9 -4.72 16.78 16.04
C GLY A 9 -5.41 16.37 14.74
N ILE A 10 -4.64 15.92 13.74
CA ILE A 10 -5.12 15.47 12.44
C ILE A 10 -4.47 14.12 12.11
N THR A 11 -5.29 13.17 11.67
CA THR A 11 -4.84 11.86 11.16
C THR A 11 -5.12 11.80 9.66
N TYR A 12 -4.07 11.73 8.85
CA TYR A 12 -4.19 11.51 7.41
C TYR A 12 -4.17 10.02 7.07
N PHE A 13 -4.93 9.67 6.04
CA PHE A 13 -4.97 8.35 5.44
C PHE A 13 -4.17 8.35 4.13
N TYR A 14 -3.21 7.42 4.01
CA TYR A 14 -2.34 7.26 2.85
C TYR A 14 -2.67 5.97 2.09
N PRO A 15 -3.80 5.91 1.36
CA PRO A 15 -4.23 4.70 0.66
C PRO A 15 -3.31 4.35 -0.51
N ILE A 16 -2.74 5.35 -1.18
CA ILE A 16 -1.76 5.15 -2.25
C ILE A 16 -0.52 5.94 -1.88
N GLY A 17 0.65 5.39 -2.18
CA GLY A 17 1.87 6.07 -1.78
C GLY A 17 2.34 7.10 -2.80
N SER A 18 3.25 7.93 -2.30
CA SER A 18 3.56 9.26 -2.83
C SER A 18 4.90 9.34 -3.54
N THR A 19 5.55 8.19 -3.74
CA THR A 19 6.83 8.03 -4.44
C THR A 19 6.70 6.99 -5.53
N SER A 20 7.55 7.04 -6.56
CA SER A 20 7.55 5.99 -7.58
C SER A 20 7.91 4.62 -6.99
N ALA A 21 7.45 3.55 -7.63
CA ALA A 21 7.89 2.21 -7.26
C ALA A 21 9.42 2.09 -7.34
N VAL A 22 9.98 1.22 -6.52
CA VAL A 22 11.41 0.90 -6.49
C VAL A 22 11.56 -0.61 -6.46
N ARG A 23 12.66 -1.13 -7.00
CA ARG A 23 12.94 -2.56 -6.98
C ARG A 23 13.56 -2.92 -5.63
N LEU A 24 12.79 -3.61 -4.80
CA LEU A 24 13.19 -3.99 -3.44
C LEU A 24 14.42 -4.89 -3.41
N THR A 25 14.74 -5.55 -4.53
CA THR A 25 15.85 -6.50 -4.64
C THR A 25 17.04 -5.95 -5.43
N GLU A 26 17.10 -4.63 -5.67
CA GLU A 26 18.14 -3.99 -6.50
C GLU A 26 19.58 -4.28 -6.05
N HIS A 27 19.82 -4.40 -4.74
CA HIS A 27 21.14 -4.69 -4.17
C HIS A 27 21.32 -6.14 -3.71
N LEU A 28 20.36 -7.02 -4.03
CA LEU A 28 20.47 -8.44 -3.71
C LEU A 28 20.95 -9.23 -4.93
N PRO A 29 21.84 -10.22 -4.74
CA PRO A 29 22.12 -11.22 -5.76
C PRO A 29 20.82 -11.93 -6.20
N PRO A 30 20.60 -12.18 -7.51
CA PRO A 30 19.38 -12.82 -8.01
C PRO A 30 19.09 -14.20 -7.41
N GLU A 31 20.12 -14.94 -7.01
CA GLU A 31 20.04 -16.27 -6.42
C GLU A 31 19.65 -16.25 -4.94
N GLN A 32 19.83 -15.11 -4.27
CA GLN A 32 19.56 -14.97 -2.84
C GLN A 32 18.07 -14.74 -2.60
N GLN A 33 17.44 -15.50 -1.69
CA GLN A 33 16.08 -15.21 -1.26
C GLN A 33 15.98 -13.80 -0.66
N ALA A 34 14.97 -13.05 -1.07
CA ALA A 34 14.68 -11.73 -0.54
C ALA A 34 13.73 -11.84 0.66
N ASN A 35 14.25 -11.50 1.86
CA ASN A 35 13.47 -11.36 3.08
C ASN A 35 13.36 -9.86 3.36
N VAL A 36 12.20 -9.29 3.01
CA VAL A 36 11.99 -7.85 2.96
C VAL A 36 11.07 -7.42 4.09
N LEU A 37 11.40 -6.33 4.79
CA LEU A 37 10.53 -5.66 5.74
C LEU A 37 10.17 -4.27 5.21
N LEU A 38 8.88 -4.01 5.00
CA LEU A 38 8.35 -2.70 4.62
C LEU A 38 7.67 -2.06 5.82
N LEU A 39 8.27 -1.00 6.37
CA LEU A 39 7.73 -0.24 7.49
C LEU A 39 6.95 0.99 7.00
N ALA A 40 5.70 1.13 7.46
CA ALA A 40 4.71 2.00 6.82
C ALA A 40 4.63 1.70 5.33
N CYS A 41 4.31 0.44 5.03
CA CYS A 41 4.43 -0.11 3.69
C CYS A 41 3.60 0.64 2.64
N GLY A 42 2.53 1.34 3.05
CA GLY A 42 1.63 1.97 2.10
C GLY A 42 1.03 0.95 1.13
N ASP A 43 0.87 1.35 -0.13
CA ASP A 43 0.37 0.47 -1.19
C ASP A 43 1.41 -0.59 -1.64
N PRO A 44 1.01 -1.61 -2.43
CA PRO A 44 1.91 -2.70 -2.78
C PRO A 44 2.78 -2.41 -4.01
N ARG A 45 2.90 -1.16 -4.48
CA ARG A 45 3.57 -0.84 -5.77
C ARG A 45 5.00 -1.37 -5.85
N HIS A 46 5.76 -1.30 -4.75
CA HIS A 46 7.14 -1.79 -4.70
C HIS A 46 7.20 -3.31 -4.89
N ILE A 47 6.24 -4.04 -4.34
CA ILE A 47 6.12 -5.50 -4.51
C ILE A 47 5.75 -5.83 -5.97
N LEU A 48 4.72 -5.16 -6.52
CA LEU A 48 4.28 -5.38 -7.91
C LEU A 48 5.41 -5.13 -8.91
N TYR A 49 6.10 -4.00 -8.77
CA TYR A 49 7.21 -3.62 -9.63
C TYR A 49 8.42 -4.56 -9.48
N THR A 50 8.76 -4.95 -8.25
CA THR A 50 9.85 -5.91 -8.00
C THR A 50 9.57 -7.24 -8.69
N VAL A 51 8.36 -7.79 -8.54
CA VAL A 51 7.99 -9.04 -9.21
C VAL A 51 8.06 -8.90 -10.74
N HIS A 52 7.56 -7.79 -11.28
CA HIS A 52 7.63 -7.52 -12.72
C HIS A 52 9.06 -7.48 -13.26
N THR A 53 9.96 -6.75 -12.58
CA THR A 53 11.36 -6.63 -13.00
C THR A 53 12.18 -7.90 -12.77
N ASN A 54 11.75 -8.78 -11.86
CA ASN A 54 12.33 -10.10 -11.69
C ASN A 54 11.88 -11.08 -12.80
N ASP A 55 10.65 -10.96 -13.30
CA ASP A 55 10.07 -11.79 -14.37
C ASP A 55 10.71 -11.53 -15.76
N THR A 56 11.29 -10.35 -15.99
CA THR A 56 11.87 -9.98 -17.30
C THR A 56 13.17 -10.70 -17.67
N ASN A 57 13.77 -11.50 -16.78
CA ASN A 57 14.97 -12.30 -17.06
C ASN A 57 14.62 -13.80 -17.11
N SER A 58 14.40 -14.34 -18.31
CA SER A 58 13.96 -15.73 -18.54
C SER A 58 14.99 -16.82 -18.17
N ASP A 59 16.26 -16.45 -18.02
CA ASP A 59 17.37 -17.40 -17.91
C ASP A 59 17.72 -17.75 -16.46
N ILE A 60 17.07 -17.11 -15.48
CA ILE A 60 17.30 -17.29 -14.04
C ILE A 60 15.95 -17.62 -13.40
N GLU A 61 15.92 -18.61 -12.49
CA GLU A 61 14.71 -18.86 -11.72
C GLU A 61 14.25 -17.60 -10.97
N PRO A 62 12.93 -17.32 -10.92
CA PRO A 62 12.43 -16.19 -10.16
C PRO A 62 12.89 -16.25 -8.70
N GLN A 63 13.54 -15.16 -8.27
CA GLN A 63 13.98 -14.94 -6.89
C GLN A 63 12.79 -15.08 -5.94
N LYS A 64 12.93 -15.92 -4.90
CA LYS A 64 11.91 -16.06 -3.86
C LYS A 64 11.82 -14.78 -3.05
N LEU A 65 10.61 -14.28 -2.87
CA LEU A 65 10.33 -13.01 -2.20
C LEU A 65 9.38 -13.25 -1.02
N ASP A 66 9.85 -13.03 0.20
CA ASP A 66 9.06 -13.03 1.44
C ASP A 66 9.06 -11.61 2.01
N VAL A 67 7.92 -10.92 1.90
CA VAL A 67 7.74 -9.51 2.26
C VAL A 67 6.87 -9.40 3.49
N THR A 68 7.40 -8.84 4.57
CA THR A 68 6.61 -8.43 5.74
C THR A 68 6.23 -6.97 5.63
N CYS A 69 4.93 -6.71 5.49
CA CYS A 69 4.33 -5.39 5.40
C CYS A 69 3.77 -4.95 6.75
N CYS A 70 4.31 -3.87 7.29
CA CYS A 70 3.84 -3.23 8.51
C CYS A 70 3.19 -1.91 8.19
N ASP A 71 1.97 -1.71 8.67
CA ASP A 71 1.33 -0.39 8.66
C ASP A 71 0.51 -0.17 9.93
N VAL A 72 0.49 1.06 10.42
CA VAL A 72 -0.34 1.43 11.58
C VAL A 72 -1.82 1.52 11.17
N GLU A 73 -2.06 1.80 9.89
CA GLU A 73 -3.38 1.93 9.29
C GLU A 73 -3.84 0.60 8.68
N ALA A 74 -4.75 -0.08 9.38
CA ALA A 74 -5.32 -1.33 8.88
C ALA A 74 -6.10 -1.16 7.57
N ALA A 75 -6.63 0.04 7.26
CA ALA A 75 -7.26 0.30 5.97
C ALA A 75 -6.30 0.14 4.78
N VAL A 76 -5.01 0.49 4.95
CA VAL A 76 -3.97 0.31 3.92
C VAL A 76 -3.81 -1.18 3.64
N LEU A 77 -3.57 -1.98 4.67
CA LEU A 77 -3.37 -3.43 4.53
C LEU A 77 -4.62 -4.15 4.02
N ALA A 78 -5.81 -3.70 4.41
CA ALA A 78 -7.08 -4.26 3.91
C ALA A 78 -7.23 -4.08 2.40
N ARG A 79 -6.79 -2.94 1.87
CA ARG A 79 -6.75 -2.66 0.43
C ARG A 79 -5.70 -3.49 -0.29
N ASN A 80 -4.50 -3.61 0.28
CA ASN A 80 -3.43 -4.41 -0.30
C ASN A 80 -3.86 -5.89 -0.42
N ALA A 81 -4.53 -6.42 0.60
CA ALA A 81 -5.08 -7.77 0.59
C ALA A 81 -6.17 -7.96 -0.47
N ILE A 82 -7.05 -6.97 -0.67
CA ILE A 82 -8.03 -6.99 -1.77
C ILE A 82 -7.32 -7.12 -3.12
N LEU A 83 -6.26 -6.32 -3.35
CA LEU A 83 -5.52 -6.37 -4.62
C LEU A 83 -4.89 -7.74 -4.86
N PHE A 84 -4.07 -8.23 -3.93
CA PHE A 84 -3.38 -9.52 -4.12
C PHE A 84 -4.36 -10.68 -4.30
N THR A 85 -5.47 -10.67 -3.56
CA THR A 85 -6.48 -11.72 -3.70
C THR A 85 -7.26 -11.58 -5.01
N LEU A 86 -7.53 -10.39 -5.53
CA LEU A 86 -8.13 -10.19 -6.85
C LEU A 86 -7.21 -10.71 -7.96
N LEU A 87 -5.90 -10.48 -7.83
CA LEU A 87 -4.88 -10.96 -8.79
C LEU A 87 -4.70 -12.49 -8.76
N ALA A 88 -4.98 -13.12 -7.62
CA ALA A 88 -4.92 -14.57 -7.45
C ALA A 88 -6.13 -15.31 -8.03
N ASP A 89 -7.31 -14.68 -8.08
CA ASP A 89 -8.54 -15.31 -8.55
C ASP A 89 -8.57 -15.44 -10.09
N ASP A 90 -9.32 -16.42 -10.60
CA ASP A 90 -9.52 -16.64 -12.04
C ASP A 90 -10.15 -15.42 -12.73
N GLY A 91 -9.74 -15.13 -13.97
CA GLY A 91 -10.18 -13.93 -14.70
C GLY A 91 -9.61 -12.59 -14.20
N ALA A 92 -8.57 -12.60 -13.36
CA ALA A 92 -7.91 -11.36 -12.90
C ALA A 92 -7.47 -10.43 -14.05
N GLN A 93 -6.91 -11.01 -15.13
CA GLN A 93 -6.42 -10.24 -16.28
C GLN A 93 -7.56 -9.57 -17.05
N ASP A 94 -8.70 -10.26 -17.21
CA ASP A 94 -9.88 -9.72 -17.90
C ASP A 94 -10.55 -8.59 -17.11
N ARG A 95 -10.27 -8.49 -15.81
CA ARG A 95 -10.84 -7.49 -14.89
C ARG A 95 -9.84 -6.40 -14.50
N ILE A 96 -8.71 -6.28 -15.18
CA ILE A 96 -7.62 -5.39 -14.75
C ILE A 96 -8.07 -3.92 -14.64
N ASP A 97 -8.97 -3.48 -15.52
CA ASP A 97 -9.52 -2.12 -15.48
C ASP A 97 -10.41 -1.89 -14.26
N LEU A 98 -11.22 -2.88 -13.88
CA LEU A 98 -12.02 -2.82 -12.64
C LEU A 98 -11.12 -2.82 -11.41
N ILE A 99 -10.04 -3.61 -11.43
CA ILE A 99 -9.05 -3.65 -10.35
C ILE A 99 -8.35 -2.29 -10.21
N TRP A 100 -7.99 -1.64 -11.32
CA TRP A 100 -7.47 -0.27 -11.30
C TRP A 100 -8.46 0.69 -10.65
N ASN A 101 -9.74 0.65 -11.07
CA ASN A 101 -10.76 1.55 -10.54
C ASN A 101 -10.92 1.36 -9.02
N ILE A 102 -11.01 0.11 -8.55
CA ILE A 102 -11.08 -0.23 -7.12
C ILE A 102 -9.88 0.34 -6.34
N PHE A 103 -8.68 0.29 -6.90
CA PHE A 103 -7.48 0.66 -6.18
C PHE A 103 -7.16 2.16 -6.26
N TYR A 104 -7.47 2.84 -7.36
CA TYR A 104 -7.01 4.21 -7.62
C TYR A 104 -8.12 5.26 -7.73
N HIS A 105 -9.38 4.87 -7.95
CA HIS A 105 -10.46 5.84 -8.05
C HIS A 105 -11.17 6.06 -6.71
N PHE A 106 -11.45 7.31 -6.40
CA PHE A 106 -12.32 7.69 -5.29
C PHE A 106 -13.79 7.35 -5.56
N LEU A 107 -14.20 7.35 -6.83
CA LEU A 107 -15.54 6.98 -7.26
C LEU A 107 -15.50 5.76 -8.17
N LEU A 108 -16.44 4.85 -7.99
CA LEU A 108 -16.57 3.62 -8.74
C LEU A 108 -17.83 3.64 -9.60
N ASP A 109 -17.73 3.01 -10.77
CA ASP A 109 -18.89 2.51 -11.50
C ASP A 109 -19.52 1.31 -10.77
N GLN A 110 -20.69 0.89 -11.23
CA GLN A 110 -21.43 -0.20 -10.59
C GLN A 110 -20.70 -1.56 -10.68
N GLU A 111 -19.96 -1.83 -11.76
CA GLU A 111 -19.26 -3.10 -11.95
C GLU A 111 -18.08 -3.23 -10.99
N SER A 112 -17.26 -2.17 -10.92
CA SER A 112 -16.14 -2.03 -9.99
C SER A 112 -16.60 -2.12 -8.53
N LEU A 113 -17.70 -1.47 -8.17
CA LEU A 113 -18.28 -1.59 -6.82
C LEU A 113 -18.75 -3.02 -6.53
N SER A 114 -19.37 -3.68 -7.50
CA SER A 114 -19.89 -5.05 -7.34
C SER A 114 -18.74 -6.04 -7.13
N LEU A 115 -17.67 -5.93 -7.92
CA LEU A 115 -16.45 -6.73 -7.77
C LEU A 115 -15.80 -6.54 -6.40
N LEU A 116 -15.69 -5.28 -5.94
CA LEU A 116 -15.17 -4.97 -4.60
C LEU A 116 -16.00 -5.62 -3.49
N VAL A 117 -17.32 -5.49 -3.55
CA VAL A 117 -18.23 -6.01 -2.52
C VAL A 117 -18.23 -7.54 -2.50
N GLU A 118 -18.24 -8.18 -3.66
CA GLU A 118 -18.10 -9.63 -3.78
C GLU A 118 -16.80 -10.11 -3.15
N LYS A 119 -15.68 -9.45 -3.49
CA LYS A 119 -14.39 -9.78 -2.92
C LYS A 119 -14.36 -9.62 -1.40
N CYS A 120 -14.86 -8.49 -0.89
CA CYS A 120 -14.93 -8.26 0.55
C CYS A 120 -15.79 -9.30 1.28
N ARG A 121 -16.93 -9.71 0.73
CA ARG A 121 -17.77 -10.77 1.32
C ARG A 121 -17.02 -12.10 1.42
N LYS A 122 -16.29 -12.48 0.37
CA LYS A 122 -15.44 -13.69 0.36
C LYS A 122 -14.36 -13.60 1.44
N LEU A 123 -13.65 -12.46 1.52
CA LEU A 123 -12.60 -12.25 2.52
C LEU A 123 -13.14 -12.25 3.95
N VAL A 124 -14.28 -11.59 4.22
CA VAL A 124 -14.95 -11.61 5.54
C VAL A 124 -15.29 -13.03 6.00
N THR A 125 -15.69 -13.88 5.05
CA THR A 125 -16.04 -15.28 5.33
C THR A 125 -14.80 -16.10 5.70
N LEU A 126 -13.73 -15.95 4.92
CA LEU A 126 -12.46 -16.64 5.17
C LEU A 126 -11.78 -16.14 6.45
N ALA A 127 -11.94 -14.87 6.79
CA ALA A 127 -11.27 -14.21 7.89
C ALA A 127 -11.94 -14.37 9.27
N LYS A 128 -12.83 -15.35 9.43
CA LYS A 128 -13.56 -15.58 10.68
C LYS A 128 -12.61 -15.75 11.87
N ASP A 129 -11.56 -16.52 11.67
CA ASP A 129 -10.47 -16.82 12.60
C ASP A 129 -9.24 -17.25 11.80
N LEU A 130 -8.09 -17.39 12.48
CA LEU A 130 -6.82 -17.74 11.81
C LEU A 130 -6.89 -19.11 11.15
N ASP A 131 -7.56 -20.09 11.76
CA ASP A 131 -7.67 -21.45 11.20
C ASP A 131 -8.45 -21.42 9.88
N SER A 132 -9.58 -20.71 9.84
CA SER A 132 -10.37 -20.51 8.63
C SER A 132 -9.58 -19.79 7.52
N TRP A 133 -8.78 -18.78 7.90
CA TRP A 133 -7.92 -18.06 6.96
C TRP A 133 -6.84 -18.97 6.39
N ASN A 134 -6.15 -19.70 7.27
CA ASN A 134 -5.02 -20.59 6.94
C ASN A 134 -5.47 -21.80 6.09
N ALA A 135 -6.71 -22.26 6.26
CA ALA A 135 -7.32 -23.27 5.39
C ALA A 135 -7.78 -22.70 4.03
N GLY A 136 -7.85 -21.38 3.90
CA GLY A 136 -8.31 -20.68 2.71
C GLY A 136 -7.28 -20.66 1.56
N PRO A 137 -7.72 -20.33 0.34
CA PRO A 137 -6.88 -20.39 -0.87
C PRO A 137 -5.76 -19.33 -0.90
N TYR A 138 -5.86 -18.31 -0.06
CA TYR A 138 -4.92 -17.18 -0.06
C TYR A 138 -3.77 -17.34 0.93
N ALA A 139 -3.89 -18.21 1.93
CA ALA A 139 -2.91 -18.36 3.00
C ALA A 139 -1.50 -18.77 2.50
N ARG A 140 -1.41 -19.40 1.33
CA ARG A 140 -0.14 -19.81 0.73
C ARG A 140 0.79 -18.65 0.36
N PHE A 141 0.22 -17.48 0.04
CA PHE A 141 0.98 -16.29 -0.39
C PHE A 141 0.64 -15.05 0.43
N LEU A 142 -0.49 -15.02 1.12
CA LEU A 142 -0.93 -13.90 1.95
C LEU A 142 -1.14 -14.39 3.38
N THR A 143 -0.13 -14.18 4.22
CA THR A 143 -0.10 -14.60 5.62
C THR A 143 -0.21 -13.41 6.55
N LEU A 144 -0.47 -13.67 7.83
CA LEU A 144 -0.68 -12.64 8.83
C LEU A 144 0.33 -12.86 9.95
N CYS A 145 0.91 -11.81 10.48
CA CYS A 145 1.89 -11.95 11.55
C CYS A 145 1.22 -12.30 12.88
N ASP A 146 -0.04 -11.88 13.09
CA ASP A 146 -0.81 -12.17 14.28
C ASP A 146 -2.33 -12.20 14.04
N LYS A 147 -3.08 -12.68 15.05
CA LYS A 147 -4.55 -12.74 15.02
C LYS A 147 -5.23 -11.36 15.00
N ARG A 148 -4.57 -10.34 15.56
CA ARG A 148 -5.13 -8.98 15.66
C ARG A 148 -5.22 -8.33 14.29
N THR A 149 -4.20 -8.55 13.47
CA THR A 149 -4.15 -8.13 12.07
C THR A 149 -5.38 -8.67 11.33
N LEU A 150 -5.65 -9.98 11.41
CA LEU A 150 -6.83 -10.58 10.76
C LEU A 150 -8.14 -9.90 11.18
N ALA A 151 -8.31 -9.67 12.48
CA ALA A 151 -9.51 -9.05 13.02
C ALA A 151 -9.71 -7.62 12.47
N GLU A 152 -8.65 -6.82 12.38
CA GLU A 152 -8.72 -5.46 11.83
C GLU A 152 -9.00 -5.47 10.32
N LEU A 153 -8.36 -6.35 9.54
CA LEU A 153 -8.64 -6.47 8.11
C LEU A 153 -10.12 -6.87 7.87
N ARG A 154 -10.60 -7.86 8.61
CA ARG A 154 -12.01 -8.29 8.55
C ARG A 154 -12.96 -7.17 8.93
N ARG A 155 -12.63 -6.34 9.92
CA ARG A 155 -13.42 -5.17 10.32
C ARG A 155 -13.58 -4.21 9.13
N PHE A 156 -12.49 -3.87 8.44
CA PHE A 156 -12.56 -2.98 7.28
C PHE A 156 -13.33 -3.57 6.11
N TRP A 157 -13.14 -4.85 5.78
CA TRP A 157 -13.93 -5.48 4.72
C TRP A 157 -15.43 -5.52 5.03
N ASN A 158 -15.81 -5.71 6.30
CA ASN A 158 -17.21 -5.56 6.72
C ASN A 158 -17.72 -4.14 6.51
N LEU A 159 -16.97 -3.10 6.91
CA LEU A 159 -17.34 -1.71 6.66
C LEU A 159 -17.56 -1.42 5.17
N TYR A 160 -16.71 -1.98 4.30
CA TYR A 160 -16.85 -1.82 2.85
C TYR A 160 -18.11 -2.48 2.31
N VAL A 161 -18.46 -3.68 2.81
CA VAL A 161 -19.72 -4.36 2.45
C VAL A 161 -20.93 -3.60 2.98
N GLU A 162 -20.87 -3.11 4.21
CA GLU A 162 -21.96 -2.33 4.82
C GLU A 162 -22.21 -1.02 4.05
N ALA A 163 -21.15 -0.30 3.68
CA ALA A 163 -21.25 0.96 2.93
C ALA A 163 -21.97 0.79 1.58
N ALA A 164 -21.74 -0.32 0.89
CA ALA A 164 -22.46 -0.63 -0.35
C ALA A 164 -23.97 -0.86 -0.14
N ASN A 165 -24.37 -1.31 1.05
CA ASN A 165 -25.76 -1.61 1.41
C ASN A 165 -26.44 -0.49 2.20
N TYR A 166 -25.87 0.72 2.24
CA TYR A 166 -26.52 1.86 2.87
C TYR A 166 -27.89 2.17 2.26
N THR A 167 -28.82 2.56 3.13
CA THR A 167 -30.12 3.11 2.72
C THR A 167 -29.92 4.32 1.81
N PRO A 168 -30.89 4.65 0.94
CA PRO A 168 -30.75 5.79 0.03
C PRO A 168 -30.34 7.10 0.71
N ASP A 169 -30.91 7.40 1.89
CA ASP A 169 -30.58 8.61 2.65
C ASP A 169 -29.15 8.57 3.21
N ARG A 170 -28.73 7.45 3.81
CA ARG A 170 -27.36 7.29 4.31
C ARG A 170 -26.35 7.33 3.18
N ARG A 171 -26.66 6.74 2.02
CA ARG A 171 -25.82 6.78 0.82
C ARG A 171 -25.66 8.21 0.29
N LYS A 172 -26.74 9.00 0.27
CA LYS A 172 -26.69 10.41 -0.13
C LYS A 172 -25.82 11.24 0.82
N LEU A 173 -25.97 11.03 2.14
CA LEU A 173 -25.14 11.71 3.14
C LEU A 173 -23.66 11.29 3.04
N PHE A 174 -23.39 9.99 2.91
CA PHE A 174 -22.05 9.43 2.74
C PHE A 174 -21.36 10.03 1.52
N LYS A 175 -22.06 10.07 0.38
CA LYS A 175 -21.57 10.72 -0.85
C LYS A 175 -21.30 12.21 -0.63
N LYS A 176 -22.22 12.94 -0.01
CA LYS A 176 -22.04 14.36 0.27
C LYS A 176 -20.79 14.62 1.11
N ASN A 177 -20.64 13.93 2.25
CA ASN A 177 -19.50 14.13 3.14
C ASN A 177 -18.16 13.81 2.46
N PHE A 178 -18.14 12.79 1.62
CA PHE A 178 -16.95 12.43 0.84
C PHE A 178 -16.59 13.53 -0.17
N TRP A 179 -17.58 14.05 -0.89
CA TRP A 179 -17.40 15.17 -1.82
C TRP A 179 -16.99 16.48 -1.15
N ASP A 180 -17.57 16.78 0.01
CA ASP A 180 -17.22 17.98 0.80
C ASP A 180 -15.74 17.92 1.20
N GLY A 181 -15.22 16.74 1.58
CA GLY A 181 -13.79 16.56 1.89
C GLY A 181 -12.88 16.67 0.67
N MET A 182 -13.27 16.11 -0.48
CA MET A 182 -12.53 16.32 -1.75
C MET A 182 -12.46 17.79 -2.12
N LYS A 183 -13.60 18.50 -2.01
CA LYS A 183 -13.70 19.92 -2.32
C LYS A 183 -12.83 20.75 -1.37
N GLU A 184 -12.83 20.44 -0.07
CA GLU A 184 -11.98 21.13 0.90
C GLU A 184 -10.49 21.07 0.53
N VAL A 185 -9.99 19.91 0.11
CA VAL A 185 -8.61 19.77 -0.37
C VAL A 185 -8.37 20.59 -1.63
N ASN A 186 -9.30 20.55 -2.59
CA ASN A 186 -9.18 21.30 -3.84
C ASN A 186 -9.21 22.83 -3.60
N ASP A 187 -10.08 23.30 -2.71
CA ASP A 187 -10.22 24.71 -2.33
C ASP A 187 -8.97 25.20 -1.57
N ARG A 188 -8.36 24.36 -0.71
CA ARG A 188 -7.09 24.67 -0.03
C ARG A 188 -5.91 24.78 -0.98
N ASN A 189 -5.86 23.92 -2.01
CA ASN A 189 -4.79 23.94 -3.00
C ASN A 189 -4.97 25.09 -4.01
N GLY A 190 -6.19 25.59 -4.23
CA GLY A 190 -6.45 26.77 -5.06
C GLY A 190 -5.74 26.72 -6.43
N ASP A 191 -5.01 27.79 -6.75
CA ASP A 191 -4.16 27.90 -7.95
C ASP A 191 -2.70 27.45 -7.73
N ASP A 192 -2.36 26.93 -6.54
CA ASP A 192 -0.99 26.53 -6.22
C ASP A 192 -0.51 25.37 -7.11
N PHE A 193 0.79 25.39 -7.41
CA PHE A 193 1.43 24.35 -8.21
C PHE A 193 1.59 23.06 -7.40
N VAL A 194 0.73 22.08 -7.69
CA VAL A 194 0.90 20.72 -7.15
C VAL A 194 1.97 19.98 -7.95
N VAL A 195 3.10 19.72 -7.30
CA VAL A 195 4.31 19.10 -7.90
C VAL A 195 4.64 17.72 -7.33
N THR A 196 3.77 17.17 -6.48
CA THR A 196 4.03 15.95 -5.70
C THR A 196 4.45 14.76 -6.57
N SER A 197 3.75 14.52 -7.67
CA SER A 197 4.03 13.43 -8.61
C SER A 197 5.04 13.78 -9.70
N SER A 198 5.57 15.01 -9.74
CA SER A 198 6.58 15.40 -10.75
C SER A 198 7.90 14.66 -10.53
N ARG A 199 8.17 14.19 -9.30
CA ARG A 199 9.34 13.33 -8.98
C ARG A 199 9.33 12.01 -9.76
N SER A 200 8.16 11.52 -10.13
CA SER A 200 7.98 10.31 -10.94
C SER A 200 8.54 10.45 -12.36
N ALA A 201 8.83 11.68 -12.81
CA ALA A 201 9.50 11.94 -14.09
C ALA A 201 11.04 12.01 -13.98
N GLY A 202 11.62 11.85 -12.79
CA GLY A 202 13.07 11.85 -12.59
C GLY A 202 13.73 13.14 -13.11
N PRO A 203 14.81 13.06 -13.93
CA PRO A 203 15.46 14.24 -14.51
C PRO A 203 14.55 15.13 -15.37
N LEU A 204 13.41 14.60 -15.84
CA LEU A 204 12.44 15.34 -16.66
C LEU A 204 11.36 16.04 -15.83
N LEU A 205 11.53 16.12 -14.50
CA LEU A 205 10.64 16.83 -13.58
C LEU A 205 10.20 18.21 -14.09
N PRO A 206 11.08 19.10 -14.61
CA PRO A 206 10.64 20.42 -15.08
C PRO A 206 9.58 20.39 -16.19
N LEU A 207 9.57 19.33 -17.01
CA LEU A 207 8.58 19.13 -18.06
C LEU A 207 7.26 18.57 -17.52
N ALA A 208 7.30 17.87 -16.39
CA ALA A 208 6.16 17.17 -15.81
C ALA A 208 5.23 18.07 -14.99
N VAL A 209 5.75 19.16 -14.40
CA VAL A 209 5.04 20.02 -13.43
C VAL A 209 3.63 20.39 -13.89
N LYS A 210 3.48 20.88 -15.12
CA LYS A 210 2.19 21.35 -15.61
C LYS A 210 1.18 20.20 -15.80
N ALA A 211 1.61 19.13 -16.48
CA ALA A 211 0.74 18.00 -16.78
C ALA A 211 0.33 17.25 -15.51
N VAL A 212 1.25 17.06 -14.56
CA VAL A 212 0.96 16.45 -13.26
C VAL A 212 -0.01 17.32 -12.45
N GLY A 213 0.20 18.64 -12.38
CA GLY A 213 -0.72 19.53 -11.67
C GLY A 213 -2.14 19.53 -12.27
N GLU A 214 -2.26 19.45 -13.60
CA GLU A 214 -3.56 19.30 -14.27
C GLU A 214 -4.21 17.95 -14.00
N GLN A 215 -3.45 16.86 -14.07
CA GLN A 215 -3.93 15.52 -13.70
C GLN A 215 -4.44 15.50 -12.25
N PHE A 216 -3.68 16.05 -11.32
CA PHE A 216 -4.06 16.14 -9.92
C PHE A 216 -5.40 16.87 -9.75
N ARG A 217 -5.53 18.08 -10.31
CA ARG A 217 -6.79 18.86 -10.22
C ARG A 217 -7.97 18.13 -10.84
N LYS A 218 -7.76 17.47 -11.98
CA LYS A 218 -8.81 16.66 -12.62
C LYS A 218 -9.23 15.51 -11.71
N PHE A 219 -8.27 14.75 -11.18
CA PHE A 219 -8.55 13.65 -10.26
C PHE A 219 -9.29 14.11 -9.00
N TRP A 220 -8.88 15.20 -8.37
CA TRP A 220 -9.52 15.71 -7.14
C TRP A 220 -10.89 16.36 -7.39
N SER A 221 -11.19 16.79 -8.62
CA SER A 221 -12.51 17.33 -8.99
C SER A 221 -13.50 16.27 -9.47
N THR A 222 -13.02 15.14 -10.00
CA THR A 222 -13.88 14.08 -10.56
C THR A 222 -13.89 12.80 -9.72
N GLY A 223 -12.85 12.57 -8.93
CA GLY A 223 -12.62 11.33 -8.17
C GLY A 223 -12.09 10.17 -9.02
N VAL A 224 -11.73 10.41 -10.29
CA VAL A 224 -11.33 9.37 -11.26
C VAL A 224 -10.17 9.85 -12.12
N THR A 225 -9.38 8.92 -12.63
CA THR A 225 -8.32 9.19 -13.63
C THR A 225 -8.89 9.05 -15.04
N ASP A 226 -8.52 9.96 -15.95
CA ASP A 226 -8.96 9.91 -17.35
C ASP A 226 -7.78 9.64 -18.28
N ASP A 227 -7.80 8.49 -18.96
CA ASP A 227 -6.81 8.10 -19.96
C ASP A 227 -7.27 8.40 -21.40
N GLY A 228 -8.48 8.93 -21.58
CA GLY A 228 -9.11 9.21 -22.87
C GLY A 228 -9.55 7.97 -23.64
N LEU A 229 -9.48 6.77 -23.05
CA LEU A 229 -9.88 5.51 -23.67
C LEU A 229 -11.10 4.91 -22.96
N HIS A 230 -11.13 5.00 -21.62
CA HIS A 230 -12.18 4.42 -20.80
C HIS A 230 -13.16 5.51 -20.33
N SER A 231 -14.47 5.28 -20.53
CA SER A 231 -15.48 6.19 -20.00
C SER A 231 -15.54 6.11 -18.48
N THR A 232 -15.56 7.27 -17.82
CA THR A 232 -15.66 7.39 -16.36
C THR A 232 -16.96 8.04 -15.90
N GLU A 233 -17.87 8.35 -16.82
CA GLU A 233 -19.13 9.09 -16.53
C GLU A 233 -20.05 8.33 -15.56
N GLN A 234 -19.96 7.00 -15.53
CA GLN A 234 -20.77 6.16 -14.66
C GLN A 234 -20.21 6.01 -13.25
N ALA A 235 -19.00 6.52 -12.98
CA ALA A 235 -18.33 6.44 -11.70
C ALA A 235 -18.98 7.42 -10.69
N THR A 236 -20.03 6.95 -10.03
CA THR A 236 -20.87 7.79 -9.17
C THR A 236 -20.99 7.30 -7.74
N PHE A 237 -20.52 6.08 -7.46
CA PHE A 237 -20.53 5.49 -6.13
C PHE A 237 -19.24 5.81 -5.40
N VAL A 238 -19.30 6.23 -4.15
CA VAL A 238 -18.08 6.40 -3.34
C VAL A 238 -17.38 5.06 -3.19
N ASN A 239 -16.08 5.04 -3.45
CA ASN A 239 -15.23 3.90 -3.15
C ASN A 239 -15.04 3.81 -1.63
N PRO A 240 -15.64 2.81 -0.94
CA PRO A 240 -15.55 2.74 0.51
C PRO A 240 -14.13 2.51 1.01
N THR A 241 -13.22 2.01 0.16
CA THR A 241 -11.81 1.82 0.56
C THR A 241 -11.06 3.12 0.82
N PHE A 242 -11.57 4.26 0.36
CA PHE A 242 -11.02 5.60 0.63
C PHE A 242 -11.73 6.33 1.78
N ALA A 243 -12.86 5.81 2.26
CA ALA A 243 -13.76 6.50 3.19
C ALA A 243 -13.65 6.05 4.65
N PHE A 244 -12.99 4.91 4.89
CA PHE A 244 -12.74 4.40 6.25
C PHE A 244 -11.25 4.31 6.52
N SER A 245 -10.83 4.85 7.65
CA SER A 245 -9.45 4.83 8.17
C SER A 245 -9.48 4.83 9.71
N LEU A 246 -8.34 5.03 10.36
CA LEU A 246 -8.25 5.32 11.79
C LEU A 246 -9.07 6.56 12.20
N ALA A 247 -9.38 7.47 11.26
CA ALA A 247 -10.26 8.62 11.51
C ALA A 247 -11.77 8.26 11.52
N GLY A 248 -12.12 6.99 11.29
CA GLY A 248 -13.50 6.52 11.19
C GLY A 248 -14.09 6.69 9.78
N GLU A 249 -15.42 6.82 9.69
CA GLU A 249 -16.16 7.11 8.45
C GLU A 249 -16.04 8.61 8.13
N LYS A 250 -14.87 9.02 7.60
CA LYS A 250 -14.55 10.41 7.26
C LYS A 250 -13.59 10.46 6.07
N PHE A 251 -13.67 11.54 5.29
CA PHE A 251 -12.67 11.82 4.27
C PHE A 251 -11.38 12.30 4.94
N ALA A 252 -10.44 11.37 5.16
CA ALA A 252 -9.15 11.64 5.77
C ALA A 252 -7.98 11.45 4.79
N VAL A 253 -8.26 11.23 3.50
CA VAL A 253 -7.24 10.99 2.48
C VAL A 253 -6.27 12.16 2.43
N HIS A 254 -4.96 11.86 2.47
CA HIS A 254 -3.92 12.88 2.45
C HIS A 254 -4.03 13.75 1.19
N TYR A 255 -3.92 15.06 1.35
CA TYR A 255 -4.14 16.06 0.29
C TYR A 255 -3.17 15.95 -0.89
N GLY A 256 -2.03 15.26 -0.72
CA GLY A 256 -1.04 15.03 -1.78
C GLY A 256 -1.25 13.74 -2.59
N VAL A 257 -2.34 13.01 -2.35
CA VAL A 257 -2.64 11.74 -3.04
C VAL A 257 -2.86 11.96 -4.54
N ASP A 258 -2.14 11.20 -5.36
CA ASP A 258 -2.24 11.21 -6.82
C ASP A 258 -1.97 9.81 -7.38
N PRO A 259 -2.92 9.18 -8.10
CA PRO A 259 -2.78 7.85 -8.68
C PRO A 259 -1.53 7.61 -9.52
N VAL A 260 -0.94 8.65 -10.12
CA VAL A 260 0.20 8.48 -11.04
C VAL A 260 1.55 8.54 -10.32
N ALA A 261 1.58 8.97 -9.05
CA ALA A 261 2.82 9.15 -8.28
C ALA A 261 3.60 7.84 -8.11
N GLY A 262 2.90 6.71 -8.03
CA GLY A 262 3.47 5.38 -7.84
C GLY A 262 4.21 4.80 -9.06
N PHE A 263 4.14 5.44 -10.22
CA PHE A 263 4.63 4.89 -11.50
C PHE A 263 5.87 5.63 -12.01
N HIS A 264 6.50 5.09 -13.06
CA HIS A 264 7.65 5.72 -13.71
C HIS A 264 7.19 6.52 -14.93
N LEU A 265 7.23 7.84 -14.85
CA LEU A 265 6.65 8.73 -15.87
C LEU A 265 7.69 9.38 -16.79
N ALA A 266 8.99 9.16 -16.55
CA ALA A 266 10.06 9.81 -17.29
C ALA A 266 9.94 9.59 -18.82
N GLU A 267 9.65 8.36 -19.25
CA GLU A 267 9.54 8.02 -20.68
C GLU A 267 8.45 8.80 -21.41
N VAL A 268 7.33 9.11 -20.74
CA VAL A 268 6.23 9.90 -21.32
C VAL A 268 6.74 11.29 -21.71
N PHE A 269 7.52 11.93 -20.83
CA PHE A 269 8.05 13.27 -21.08
C PHE A 269 9.26 13.27 -22.01
N ALA A 270 10.02 12.17 -22.09
CA ALA A 270 11.12 12.02 -23.03
C ALA A 270 10.64 11.97 -24.49
N THR A 271 9.41 11.50 -24.72
CA THR A 271 8.88 11.22 -26.07
C THR A 271 7.79 12.20 -26.54
N SER A 272 7.30 13.08 -25.66
CA SER A 272 6.10 13.90 -25.90
C SER A 272 6.40 15.39 -26.12
N HIS A 273 7.33 15.69 -27.03
CA HIS A 273 7.71 17.07 -27.34
C HIS A 273 6.58 17.87 -28.01
N GLY A 274 6.29 19.06 -27.49
CA GLY A 274 5.35 20.01 -28.10
C GLY A 274 3.87 19.66 -27.96
N GLU A 275 3.52 18.65 -27.14
CA GLU A 275 2.14 18.25 -26.93
C GLU A 275 1.39 19.19 -25.98
N THR A 276 0.07 19.24 -26.16
CA THR A 276 -0.78 20.00 -25.25
C THR A 276 -0.85 19.32 -23.87
N PRO A 277 -1.05 20.09 -22.79
CA PRO A 277 -1.18 19.54 -21.44
C PRO A 277 -2.27 18.47 -21.32
N SER A 278 -3.42 18.63 -21.99
CA SER A 278 -4.51 17.64 -21.96
C SER A 278 -4.12 16.29 -22.57
N VAL A 279 -3.36 16.30 -23.67
CA VAL A 279 -2.85 15.07 -24.30
C VAL A 279 -1.79 14.42 -23.40
N LEU A 280 -0.91 15.21 -22.79
CA LEU A 280 0.07 14.73 -21.83
C LEU A 280 -0.58 14.06 -20.62
N VAL A 281 -1.68 14.63 -20.09
CA VAL A 281 -2.47 14.04 -19.00
C VAL A 281 -3.04 12.68 -19.40
N GLN A 282 -3.59 12.55 -20.61
CA GLN A 282 -4.06 11.23 -21.05
C GLN A 282 -2.91 10.23 -21.20
N LYS A 283 -1.77 10.65 -21.77
CA LYS A 283 -0.60 9.78 -21.94
C LYS A 283 0.01 9.33 -20.61
N LEU A 284 0.13 10.21 -19.62
CA LEU A 284 0.68 9.83 -18.31
C LEU A 284 -0.25 8.84 -17.60
N VAL A 285 -1.57 9.01 -17.68
CA VAL A 285 -2.53 8.06 -17.08
C VAL A 285 -2.47 6.72 -17.82
N ARG A 286 -2.40 6.73 -19.16
CA ARG A 286 -2.18 5.50 -19.95
C ARG A 286 -0.89 4.78 -19.57
N ALA A 287 0.21 5.51 -19.41
CA ALA A 287 1.49 4.92 -19.02
C ALA A 287 1.42 4.28 -17.63
N ALA A 288 0.78 4.93 -16.67
CA ALA A 288 0.54 4.39 -15.33
C ALA A 288 -0.35 3.14 -15.36
N ARG A 289 -1.46 3.16 -16.11
CA ARG A 289 -2.34 2.00 -16.30
C ARG A 289 -1.63 0.83 -16.97
N ASN A 290 -0.82 1.10 -18.00
CA ASN A 290 -0.06 0.08 -18.71
C ASN A 290 0.97 -0.58 -17.78
N GLN A 291 1.74 0.21 -17.02
CA GLN A 291 2.67 -0.30 -16.02
C GLN A 291 1.93 -1.14 -14.97
N PHE A 292 0.84 -0.63 -14.40
CA PHE A 292 0.02 -1.38 -13.46
C PHE A 292 -0.46 -2.72 -14.02
N SER A 293 -0.98 -2.72 -15.25
CA SER A 293 -1.43 -3.93 -15.92
C SER A 293 -0.28 -4.94 -16.05
N GLN A 294 0.87 -4.52 -16.57
CA GLN A 294 2.05 -5.37 -16.74
C GLN A 294 2.54 -5.95 -15.41
N TRP A 295 2.59 -5.14 -14.36
CA TRP A 295 3.05 -5.59 -13.04
C TRP A 295 2.07 -6.59 -12.42
N CYS A 296 0.77 -6.31 -12.52
CA CYS A 296 -0.28 -7.22 -12.11
C CYS A 296 -0.24 -8.53 -12.91
N THR A 297 0.05 -8.50 -14.22
CA THR A 297 0.25 -9.71 -15.02
C THR A 297 1.38 -10.58 -14.49
N SER A 298 2.55 -10.01 -14.20
CA SER A 298 3.68 -10.76 -13.65
C SER A 298 3.34 -11.37 -12.28
N VAL A 299 2.65 -10.62 -11.40
CA VAL A 299 2.20 -11.15 -10.11
C VAL A 299 1.16 -12.25 -10.27
N THR A 300 0.16 -12.10 -11.14
CA THR A 300 -0.84 -13.15 -11.42
C THR A 300 -0.16 -14.42 -11.93
N LYS A 301 0.80 -14.31 -12.86
CA LYS A 301 1.59 -15.46 -13.33
C LYS A 301 2.30 -16.15 -12.17
N LEU A 302 3.01 -15.40 -11.34
CA LEU A 302 3.76 -15.93 -10.20
C LEU A 302 2.85 -16.65 -9.19
N LEU A 303 1.71 -16.04 -8.84
CA LEU A 303 0.74 -16.63 -7.90
C LEU A 303 0.06 -17.89 -8.45
N ARG A 304 -0.09 -18.01 -9.77
CA ARG A 304 -0.74 -19.15 -10.43
C ARG A 304 0.23 -20.28 -10.80
N ALA A 305 1.51 -19.96 -11.03
CA ALA A 305 2.53 -20.94 -11.41
C ALA A 305 2.84 -21.98 -10.30
N THR A 306 2.41 -21.73 -9.06
CA THR A 306 2.55 -22.65 -7.92
C THR A 306 1.40 -23.67 -7.92
N PRO A 307 1.55 -24.89 -8.49
CA PRO A 307 0.43 -25.73 -8.91
C PRO A 307 -0.12 -26.63 -7.79
N THR A 308 0.61 -26.81 -6.68
CA THR A 308 0.21 -27.69 -5.57
C THR A 308 0.31 -26.99 -4.23
N ILE A 309 -0.57 -27.36 -3.29
CA ILE A 309 -0.61 -26.86 -1.90
C ILE A 309 0.73 -27.13 -1.17
N SER A 310 1.49 -28.14 -1.61
CA SER A 310 2.77 -28.56 -1.06
C SER A 310 4.01 -27.89 -1.70
N SER A 311 3.84 -27.08 -2.75
CA SER A 311 4.94 -26.30 -3.32
C SER A 311 5.04 -24.93 -2.64
N GLU A 312 6.25 -24.55 -2.20
CA GLU A 312 6.47 -23.24 -1.58
C GLU A 312 6.13 -22.12 -2.55
N SER A 313 5.39 -21.11 -2.08
CA SER A 313 5.12 -19.94 -2.90
C SER A 313 6.41 -19.15 -3.12
N LYS A 314 6.64 -18.74 -4.37
CA LYS A 314 7.75 -17.85 -4.73
C LYS A 314 7.50 -16.41 -4.26
N LEU A 315 6.26 -16.05 -3.93
CA LEU A 315 5.88 -14.78 -3.33
C LEU A 315 5.07 -15.02 -2.05
N VAL A 316 5.59 -14.56 -0.92
CA VAL A 316 4.86 -14.50 0.35
C VAL A 316 4.77 -13.04 0.78
N VAL A 317 3.57 -12.59 1.09
CA VAL A 317 3.26 -11.27 1.65
C VAL A 317 2.67 -11.51 3.04
N ARG A 318 3.34 -10.99 4.07
CA ARG A 318 2.93 -11.08 5.46
C ARG A 318 2.43 -9.73 5.90
N MET A 319 1.25 -9.67 6.51
CA MET A 319 0.68 -8.40 6.98
C MET A 319 0.77 -8.29 8.50
N PHE A 320 1.07 -7.10 8.98
CA PHE A 320 1.03 -6.75 10.39
C PHE A 320 0.43 -5.36 10.59
N VAL A 321 -0.65 -5.27 11.37
CA VAL A 321 -1.23 -3.99 11.79
C VAL A 321 -0.61 -3.54 13.11
N GLY A 322 0.17 -2.47 13.06
CA GLY A 322 0.77 -1.87 14.25
C GLY A 322 1.87 -0.85 13.96
N ASP A 323 2.52 -0.43 15.03
CA ASP A 323 3.60 0.55 14.97
C ASP A 323 4.91 -0.09 14.47
N ALA A 324 5.56 0.58 13.53
CA ALA A 324 6.78 0.10 12.88
C ALA A 324 7.92 -0.15 13.88
N LEU A 325 8.17 0.79 14.81
CA LEU A 325 9.25 0.65 15.79
C LEU A 325 8.95 -0.49 16.77
N ARG A 326 7.68 -0.63 17.17
CA ARG A 326 7.23 -1.72 18.05
C ARG A 326 7.36 -3.09 17.39
N LEU A 327 7.04 -3.20 16.10
CA LEU A 327 7.23 -4.45 15.36
C LEU A 327 8.71 -4.84 15.32
N CYS A 328 9.60 -3.89 15.00
CA CYS A 328 11.04 -4.16 14.98
C CYS A 328 11.57 -4.60 16.36
N GLN A 329 11.12 -3.95 17.44
CA GLN A 329 11.44 -4.37 18.81
C GLN A 329 10.92 -5.78 19.12
N ALA A 330 9.72 -6.12 18.66
CA ALA A 330 9.14 -7.45 18.84
C ALA A 330 9.94 -8.53 18.09
N PHE A 331 10.39 -8.26 16.86
CA PHE A 331 11.31 -9.17 16.16
C PHE A 331 12.65 -9.33 16.89
N GLY A 332 13.24 -8.24 17.39
CA GLY A 332 14.45 -8.31 18.20
C GLY A 332 14.27 -9.15 19.47
N HIS A 333 13.12 -9.04 20.13
CA HIS A 333 12.78 -9.89 21.28
C HIS A 333 12.62 -11.36 20.88
N LEU A 334 11.89 -11.64 19.80
CA LEU A 334 11.72 -13.00 19.28
C LEU A 334 13.08 -13.64 18.94
N ASN A 335 13.97 -12.91 18.27
CA ASN A 335 15.33 -13.38 17.95
C ASN A 335 16.19 -13.67 19.19
N SER A 336 15.98 -12.91 20.27
CA SER A 336 16.80 -13.03 21.48
C SER A 336 16.27 -14.09 22.46
N CYS A 337 14.95 -14.31 22.49
CA CYS A 337 14.28 -15.10 23.51
C CYS A 337 13.55 -16.34 22.96
N GLY A 338 13.37 -16.46 21.64
CA GLY A 338 12.59 -17.53 21.00
C GLY A 338 11.08 -17.46 21.27
N ALA A 339 10.60 -16.45 22.00
CA ALA A 339 9.21 -16.34 22.43
C ALA A 339 8.36 -15.54 21.43
N THR A 340 7.34 -16.18 20.87
CA THR A 340 6.34 -15.57 19.98
C THR A 340 5.43 -14.57 20.70
N ALA A 341 5.14 -14.82 21.97
CA ALA A 341 4.41 -13.91 22.85
C ALA A 341 5.36 -12.85 23.46
N THR A 342 5.37 -11.65 22.88
CA THR A 342 6.29 -10.59 23.31
C THR A 342 5.68 -9.68 24.39
N PRO A 343 6.50 -9.02 25.23
CA PRO A 343 6.01 -7.98 26.14
C PRO A 343 5.71 -6.64 25.43
N ILE A 344 5.99 -6.53 24.12
CA ILE A 344 5.92 -5.29 23.36
C ILE A 344 4.48 -4.96 22.99
N LEU A 345 4.06 -3.73 23.21
CA LEU A 345 2.74 -3.22 22.83
C LEU A 345 2.67 -2.94 21.33
N SER A 346 1.54 -3.22 20.70
CA SER A 346 1.38 -3.12 19.25
C SER A 346 1.39 -1.69 18.70
N SER A 347 1.02 -0.71 19.52
CA SER A 347 1.02 0.71 19.17
C SER A 347 1.07 1.55 20.45
N PRO A 348 1.51 2.82 20.39
CA PRO A 348 1.30 3.76 21.46
C PRO A 348 -0.17 3.77 21.92
N TRP A 349 -0.40 3.89 23.24
CA TRP A 349 -1.73 3.99 23.85
C TRP A 349 -2.65 2.76 23.71
N LYS A 350 -2.14 1.64 23.20
CA LYS A 350 -2.86 0.35 23.18
C LYS A 350 -2.29 -0.58 24.25
N THR A 351 -3.16 -1.41 24.84
CA THR A 351 -2.77 -2.44 25.83
C THR A 351 -2.46 -3.79 25.19
N SER A 352 -2.80 -3.96 23.91
CA SER A 352 -2.56 -5.17 23.14
C SER A 352 -1.07 -5.40 22.91
N ARG A 353 -0.60 -6.59 23.27
CA ARG A 353 0.76 -7.04 22.98
C ARG A 353 0.89 -7.67 21.60
N ILE A 354 2.10 -7.65 21.07
CA ILE A 354 2.45 -8.36 19.84
C ILE A 354 2.69 -9.82 20.21
N GLU A 355 1.88 -10.69 19.61
CA GLU A 355 1.92 -12.14 19.78
C GLU A 355 1.97 -12.73 18.38
N PHE A 356 3.16 -13.14 17.96
CA PHE A 356 3.38 -13.73 16.64
C PHE A 356 2.68 -15.08 16.52
N GLN A 357 2.25 -15.44 15.32
CA GLN A 357 1.64 -16.75 15.09
C GLN A 357 2.66 -17.88 15.31
N GLU A 358 2.37 -18.78 16.24
CA GLU A 358 3.22 -19.95 16.56
C GLU A 358 3.50 -20.82 15.32
N GLY A 359 2.50 -21.01 14.45
CA GLY A 359 2.66 -21.81 13.23
C GLY A 359 3.64 -21.24 12.19
N HIS A 360 4.08 -19.99 12.35
CA HIS A 360 5.03 -19.34 11.45
C HIS A 360 6.33 -18.88 12.15
N TYR A 361 6.26 -18.59 13.44
CA TYR A 361 7.36 -17.99 14.21
C TYR A 361 7.80 -18.84 15.40
N GLY A 362 7.09 -19.94 15.70
CA GLY A 362 7.40 -20.83 16.81
C GLY A 362 8.55 -21.79 16.53
N GLU A 363 9.02 -22.46 17.58
CA GLU A 363 10.07 -23.47 17.44
C GLU A 363 9.54 -24.71 16.67
N GLY A 364 10.36 -25.22 15.74
CA GLY A 364 10.03 -26.45 14.99
C GLY A 364 9.09 -26.27 13.80
N THR A 365 8.77 -25.03 13.39
CA THR A 365 8.04 -24.78 12.14
C THR A 365 8.88 -25.20 10.92
N SER A 366 8.28 -25.93 9.98
CA SER A 366 8.97 -26.41 8.78
C SER A 366 9.37 -25.29 7.82
N THR A 367 8.59 -24.21 7.76
CA THR A 367 8.82 -23.03 6.91
C THR A 367 8.72 -21.75 7.74
N PRO A 368 9.75 -21.45 8.56
CA PRO A 368 9.73 -20.30 9.46
C PRO A 368 9.63 -18.99 8.68
N ALA A 369 8.85 -18.06 9.21
CA ALA A 369 8.79 -16.69 8.72
C ALA A 369 10.09 -15.94 9.05
N PRO A 370 10.50 -14.97 8.22
CA PRO A 370 11.69 -14.19 8.49
C PRO A 370 11.51 -13.31 9.73
N THR A 371 12.50 -13.35 10.61
CA THR A 371 12.64 -12.45 11.78
C THR A 371 13.91 -11.58 11.67
N THR A 372 14.72 -11.84 10.65
CA THR A 372 15.84 -11.04 10.19
C THR A 372 15.73 -10.81 8.70
N PHE A 373 16.03 -9.60 8.24
CA PHE A 373 15.71 -9.14 6.90
C PHE A 373 16.96 -8.70 6.15
N ASN A 374 17.05 -9.02 4.86
CA ASN A 374 18.14 -8.51 4.02
C ASN A 374 17.79 -7.18 3.36
N VAL A 375 16.52 -6.82 3.32
CA VAL A 375 16.07 -5.49 2.88
C VAL A 375 15.09 -4.97 3.91
N ILE A 376 15.35 -3.77 4.43
CA ILE A 376 14.40 -3.03 5.26
C ILE A 376 14.16 -1.70 4.58
N ASP A 377 12.91 -1.43 4.20
CA ASP A 377 12.48 -0.14 3.68
C ASP A 377 11.66 0.57 4.76
N THR A 378 12.08 1.78 5.13
CA THR A 378 11.38 2.57 6.17
C THR A 378 10.41 3.60 5.62
N SER A 379 10.17 3.62 4.30
CA SER A 379 9.40 4.68 3.64
C SER A 379 9.92 6.06 4.07
N ASN A 380 9.01 7.02 4.19
CA ASN A 380 9.27 8.37 4.69
C ASN A 380 9.09 8.53 6.21
N ILE A 381 8.99 7.44 6.99
CA ILE A 381 8.68 7.55 8.44
C ILE A 381 9.80 8.23 9.23
N SER A 382 11.00 8.34 8.64
CA SER A 382 12.10 9.10 9.22
C SER A 382 11.73 10.58 9.47
N ASP A 383 10.82 11.15 8.66
CA ASP A 383 10.27 12.50 8.83
C ASP A 383 9.41 12.63 10.11
N HIS A 384 8.89 11.51 10.62
CA HIS A 384 7.96 11.47 11.76
C HIS A 384 8.60 10.96 13.05
N VAL A 385 9.47 9.94 12.97
CA VAL A 385 10.06 9.30 14.13
C VAL A 385 11.56 9.56 14.27
N GLY A 386 12.20 10.17 13.27
CA GLY A 386 13.62 10.43 13.25
C GLY A 386 14.47 9.20 12.89
N VAL A 387 15.49 9.41 12.05
CA VAL A 387 16.35 8.33 11.55
C VAL A 387 17.10 7.57 12.65
N LEU A 388 17.51 8.23 13.74
CA LEU A 388 18.21 7.57 14.84
C LEU A 388 17.34 6.52 15.55
N ASN A 389 16.05 6.81 15.76
CA ASN A 389 15.13 5.86 16.37
C ASN A 389 14.91 4.64 15.47
N LEU A 390 14.91 4.85 14.15
CA LEU A 390 14.83 3.75 13.18
C LEU A 390 16.07 2.86 13.27
N LEU A 391 17.27 3.43 13.19
CA LEU A 391 18.52 2.66 13.25
C LEU A 391 18.62 1.80 14.51
N MET A 392 18.17 2.33 15.66
CA MET A 392 18.18 1.61 16.92
C MET A 392 17.35 0.32 16.91
N VAL A 393 16.27 0.27 16.13
CA VAL A 393 15.36 -0.89 16.10
C VAL A 393 15.52 -1.75 14.84
N THR A 394 15.98 -1.18 13.72
CA THR A 394 16.13 -1.92 12.45
C THR A 394 17.49 -2.61 12.31
N VAL A 395 18.57 -2.00 12.80
CA VAL A 395 19.91 -2.61 12.71
C VAL A 395 20.00 -3.99 13.37
N PRO A 396 19.43 -4.24 14.57
CA PRO A 396 19.48 -5.55 15.21
C PRO A 396 18.74 -6.68 14.45
N ILE A 397 17.83 -6.33 13.55
CA ILE A 397 17.04 -7.27 12.75
C ILE A 397 17.46 -7.27 11.27
N LEU A 398 18.49 -6.51 10.91
CA LEU A 398 19.11 -6.55 9.59
C LEU A 398 20.04 -7.76 9.52
N SER A 399 19.95 -8.53 8.43
CA SER A 399 20.77 -9.72 8.25
C SER A 399 22.25 -9.37 8.19
N ASN A 400 23.10 -10.22 8.75
CA ASN A 400 24.55 -10.07 8.68
C ASN A 400 25.08 -10.52 7.30
N SER A 401 24.82 -9.71 6.28
CA SER A 401 25.26 -9.92 4.89
C SER A 401 25.78 -8.62 4.30
N PRO A 402 26.84 -8.62 3.47
CA PRO A 402 27.29 -7.42 2.77
C PRO A 402 26.25 -6.86 1.78
N SER A 403 25.28 -7.66 1.35
CA SER A 403 24.16 -7.24 0.50
C SER A 403 22.96 -6.69 1.28
N ALA A 404 22.98 -6.76 2.63
CA ALA A 404 21.87 -6.30 3.43
C ALA A 404 21.72 -4.78 3.38
N THR A 405 20.52 -4.29 3.06
CA THR A 405 20.27 -2.86 2.84
C THR A 405 19.14 -2.35 3.72
N LEU A 406 19.36 -1.17 4.31
CA LEU A 406 18.34 -0.38 5.00
C LEU A 406 18.10 0.92 4.20
N TYR A 407 16.91 1.08 3.65
CA TYR A 407 16.49 2.28 2.95
C TYR A 407 15.76 3.22 3.91
N THR A 408 16.20 4.49 3.93
CA THR A 408 15.56 5.56 4.69
C THR A 408 15.33 6.75 3.76
N GLU A 409 14.07 7.15 3.57
CA GLU A 409 13.74 8.35 2.81
C GLU A 409 13.28 9.47 3.74
N CYS A 410 13.62 10.71 3.39
CA CYS A 410 13.08 11.93 3.99
C CYS A 410 12.47 12.76 2.85
N VAL A 411 11.17 13.04 2.92
CA VAL A 411 10.45 13.79 1.89
C VAL A 411 10.18 15.23 2.37
N ALA A 412 10.21 15.49 3.67
CA ALA A 412 9.95 16.80 4.25
C ALA A 412 11.11 17.82 4.15
N LEU A 413 12.27 17.44 3.61
CA LEU A 413 13.44 18.30 3.50
C LEU A 413 13.34 19.26 2.30
N GLY A 414 12.82 20.48 2.52
CA GLY A 414 12.97 21.57 1.55
C GLY A 414 11.98 22.75 1.57
N LEU A 415 10.86 22.67 2.31
CA LEU A 415 9.92 23.79 2.46
C LEU A 415 9.88 24.30 3.90
N SER A 416 11.02 24.76 4.40
CA SER A 416 11.07 25.65 5.57
C SER A 416 10.68 27.08 5.19
N LYS A 417 9.51 27.25 4.54
CA LYS A 417 8.74 28.48 4.55
C LYS A 417 7.27 28.13 4.69
N GLN A 418 6.74 28.36 5.90
CA GLN A 418 5.33 28.43 6.26
C GLN A 418 4.53 27.13 6.49
N SER A 419 5.06 26.17 7.25
CA SER A 419 4.20 25.34 8.12
C SER A 419 4.55 25.45 9.61
N THR A 420 5.23 26.53 10.01
CA THR A 420 5.15 27.03 11.39
C THR A 420 3.84 27.80 11.57
N ARG A 421 2.71 27.12 11.41
CA ARG A 421 1.60 27.32 12.32
C ARG A 421 1.55 26.04 13.16
N PRO A 422 1.64 26.12 14.50
CA PRO A 422 1.13 25.03 15.29
C PRO A 422 -0.36 24.96 14.95
N GLU A 423 -0.77 23.93 14.22
CA GLU A 423 -2.19 23.64 14.07
C GLU A 423 -2.67 23.15 15.43
N CYS A 424 -3.21 24.10 16.20
CA CYS A 424 -4.04 23.89 17.37
C CYS A 424 -5.36 23.19 17.01
#